data_AF-A0A7R9JGL3-F1
#
_entry.id   AF-A0A7R9JGL3-F1
#
_cell.length_a   1.000
_cell.length_b   1.000
_cell.length_c   1.000
_cell.angle_alpha   90.00
_cell.angle_beta   90.00
_cell.angle_gamma   90.00
#
_symmetry.space_group_name_H-M   'P 1'
#
loop_
_entity.id
_entity.type
_entity.pdbx_description
1 polymer ?
#
loop_
_entity_poly.entity_id
_entity_poly.type
_entity_poly.pdbx_seq_one_letter_code
_entity_poly.pdbx_strand_id
1 'polypeptide(L)'
;MASPSAGISLAYYLFLLLVLRSAEGQIDFKEPLYMKFVNKETHTNVSRIGGTTAGNPMGEYHPAMIRLSTSPASDKPQTRRLRPLMCAIPPFRVVMAQAVFRNGASTVGFTYPTDRYKNKRKYWSEGYAQLTNHGKRQNFLLGRALRQRYGRFISDEYVPNEVYVLSSDADRAIMGSQLTLAGIYTPVPTDQKWHSEIDWQPIPVHTLPAYMDLIFRNRQGRGARPQKVPPSGSEALLLHLTADDREIRVQFMAGGKCRKLEVLIGQLPGVMKFRSFHERHPNLYNFLSNKTGLNITHMEEAARFQIFFSILNNFGYPLPEWAHQRCHTLQVFPEPLTLVRAYALSLPTFYTEMQRLKTGPLLRDLVMHIQSYLAGNESRFLYLYSGHDVDLTGIHPRTEKRFPTPSRQLEQRNTHDL
;
A
#
# COMPACT_ATOMS: atom_id res chain seq x y z
N MET A 1 15.13 -21.35 24.95
CA MET A 1 15.50 -20.10 24.27
C MET A 1 14.94 -20.13 22.87
N ALA A 2 13.70 -19.67 22.68
CA ALA A 2 13.04 -19.62 21.37
C ALA A 2 13.23 -18.23 20.77
N SER A 3 13.79 -18.17 19.56
CA SER A 3 13.88 -16.95 18.75
C SER A 3 12.47 -16.42 18.46
N PRO A 4 12.13 -15.17 18.83
CA PRO A 4 10.90 -14.55 18.39
C PRO A 4 11.12 -14.02 16.97
N SER A 5 11.16 -14.91 15.97
CA SER A 5 10.98 -14.54 14.57
C SER A 5 9.49 -14.25 14.31
N ALA A 6 8.96 -13.24 14.99
CA ALA A 6 7.72 -12.60 14.57
C ALA A 6 8.06 -11.81 13.29
N GLY A 7 8.00 -12.51 12.15
CA GLY A 7 8.15 -11.90 10.84
C GLY A 7 7.24 -10.69 10.77
N ILE A 8 7.83 -9.50 10.68
CA ILE A 8 7.12 -8.27 10.35
C ILE A 8 6.74 -8.43 8.89
N SER A 9 5.67 -9.19 8.65
CA SER A 9 5.03 -9.33 7.36
C SER A 9 4.69 -7.91 6.92
N LEU A 10 5.41 -7.41 5.92
CA LEU A 10 5.05 -6.22 5.18
C LEU A 10 3.67 -6.51 4.58
N ALA A 11 2.65 -6.17 5.36
CA ALA A 11 1.26 -6.27 5.00
C ALA A 11 1.08 -5.59 3.64
N TYR A 12 0.70 -6.38 2.65
CA TYR A 12 0.41 -5.88 1.32
C TYR A 12 -1.07 -5.50 1.32
N TYR A 13 -1.35 -4.22 1.09
CA TYR A 13 -2.67 -3.64 1.27
C TYR A 13 -3.33 -3.36 -0.09
N LEU A 14 -4.62 -3.69 -0.16
CA LEU A 14 -5.50 -3.40 -1.29
C LEU A 14 -6.74 -2.67 -0.75
N PHE A 15 -7.09 -1.57 -1.38
CA PHE A 15 -8.40 -0.94 -1.31
C PHE A 15 -9.19 -1.35 -2.53
N LEU A 16 -10.42 -1.84 -2.33
CA LEU A 16 -11.28 -2.26 -3.41
C LEU A 16 -12.67 -1.66 -3.27
N LEU A 17 -13.09 -0.93 -4.29
CA LEU A 17 -14.43 -0.36 -4.43
C LEU A 17 -15.18 -1.10 -5.53
N LEU A 18 -16.39 -1.57 -5.22
CA LEU A 18 -17.24 -2.31 -6.15
C LEU A 18 -18.54 -1.55 -6.38
N VAL A 19 -18.87 -1.33 -7.65
CA VAL A 19 -20.18 -0.85 -8.07
C VAL A 19 -21.03 -2.05 -8.44
N LEU A 20 -22.22 -2.11 -7.87
CA LEU A 20 -23.17 -3.18 -8.03
C LEU A 20 -24.41 -2.68 -8.77
N ARG A 21 -25.02 -3.54 -9.58
CA ARG A 21 -26.30 -3.26 -10.24
C ARG A 21 -27.28 -4.41 -10.01
N SER A 22 -28.52 -4.09 -9.66
CA SER A 22 -29.62 -5.06 -9.55
C SER A 22 -30.18 -5.43 -10.93
N ALA A 23 -31.07 -6.42 -10.99
CA ALA A 23 -31.77 -6.80 -12.22
C ALA A 23 -32.70 -5.68 -12.73
N GLU A 24 -33.24 -4.88 -11.81
CA GLU A 24 -34.13 -3.73 -12.04
C GLU A 24 -33.36 -2.44 -12.31
N GLY A 25 -32.02 -2.52 -12.40
CA GLY A 25 -31.16 -1.37 -12.71
C GLY A 25 -30.76 -0.50 -11.52
N GLN A 26 -31.13 -0.87 -10.29
CA GLN A 26 -30.71 -0.14 -9.09
C GLN A 26 -29.19 -0.26 -8.89
N ILE A 27 -28.53 0.85 -8.58
CA ILE A 27 -27.10 0.90 -8.29
C ILE A 27 -26.87 0.85 -6.78
N ASP A 28 -25.90 0.04 -6.35
CA ASP A 28 -25.44 -0.03 -4.97
C ASP A 28 -23.90 -0.08 -4.92
N PHE A 29 -23.34 0.23 -3.76
CA PHE A 29 -21.90 0.23 -3.53
C PHE A 29 -21.57 -0.70 -2.38
N LYS A 30 -20.60 -1.59 -2.59
CA LYS A 30 -20.06 -2.37 -1.47
C LYS A 30 -19.10 -1.51 -0.67
N GLU A 31 -19.19 -1.58 0.67
CA GLU A 31 -18.19 -0.95 1.54
C GLU A 31 -16.77 -1.29 1.08
N PRO A 32 -15.85 -0.31 1.04
CA PRO A 32 -14.51 -0.58 0.53
C PRO A 32 -13.80 -1.65 1.35
N LEU A 33 -13.32 -2.68 0.65
CA LEU A 33 -12.62 -3.79 1.29
C LEU A 33 -11.14 -3.44 1.42
N TYR A 34 -10.66 -3.34 2.66
CA TYR A 34 -9.23 -3.26 2.98
C TYR A 34 -8.70 -4.66 3.25
N MET A 35 -7.98 -5.22 2.28
CA MET A 35 -7.41 -6.56 2.41
C MET A 35 -5.92 -6.46 2.74
N LYS A 36 -5.49 -7.19 3.78
CA LYS A 36 -4.08 -7.46 4.08
C LYS A 36 -3.76 -8.83 3.52
N PHE A 37 -2.87 -8.90 2.53
CA PHE A 37 -2.33 -10.16 2.05
C PHE A 37 -1.16 -10.56 2.97
N VAL A 38 -1.26 -11.73 3.58
CA VAL A 38 -0.19 -12.37 4.35
C VAL A 38 0.22 -13.62 3.57
N ASN A 39 1.46 -13.65 3.09
CA ASN A 39 2.01 -14.88 2.51
C ASN A 39 2.34 -15.83 3.65
N LYS A 40 1.65 -16.98 3.75
CA LYS A 40 2.11 -18.10 4.58
C LYS A 40 3.09 -18.91 3.74
N GLU A 41 4.37 -18.56 3.79
CA GLU A 41 5.38 -19.51 3.34
C GLU A 41 5.47 -20.60 4.41
N THR A 42 5.03 -21.82 4.08
CA THR A 42 5.30 -23.00 4.91
C THR A 42 6.81 -23.25 4.85
N HIS A 43 7.51 -22.93 5.93
CA HIS A 43 8.90 -23.35 6.13
C HIS A 43 8.94 -24.88 6.20
N THR A 44 9.11 -25.55 5.07
CA THR A 44 9.59 -26.93 5.05
C THR A 44 11.09 -26.89 5.27
N ASN A 45 11.52 -27.28 6.47
CA ASN A 45 12.92 -27.49 6.81
C ASN A 45 13.49 -28.56 5.87
N VAL A 46 14.34 -28.17 4.92
CA VAL A 46 15.20 -29.12 4.21
C VAL A 46 16.45 -29.32 5.06
N SER A 47 16.37 -30.26 6.00
CA SER A 47 17.55 -30.90 6.57
C SER A 47 18.17 -31.80 5.50
N ARG A 48 19.44 -31.56 5.16
CA ARG A 48 20.28 -32.40 4.32
C ARG A 48 20.26 -33.86 4.80
N ILE A 49 19.95 -34.79 3.89
CA ILE A 49 20.55 -36.13 3.88
C ILE A 49 20.94 -36.40 2.41
N GLY A 50 22.20 -36.81 2.21
CA GLY A 50 22.77 -37.08 0.90
C GLY A 50 22.22 -38.33 0.24
N GLY A 51 22.39 -38.41 -1.09
CA GLY A 51 22.06 -39.56 -1.90
C GLY A 51 21.96 -39.18 -3.36
N THR A 52 22.93 -39.61 -4.15
CA THR A 52 23.00 -39.52 -5.61
C THR A 52 21.79 -40.17 -6.28
N THR A 53 21.17 -39.48 -7.24
CA THR A 53 20.83 -40.00 -8.59
C THR A 53 20.26 -38.85 -9.43
N ALA A 54 20.74 -38.75 -10.67
CA ALA A 54 20.20 -37.84 -11.69
C ALA A 54 18.76 -38.26 -12.04
N GLY A 55 17.84 -37.29 -12.04
CA GLY A 55 16.44 -37.49 -12.39
C GLY A 55 15.67 -36.18 -12.25
N ASN A 56 15.14 -35.71 -13.38
CA ASN A 56 14.32 -34.53 -13.59
C ASN A 56 13.26 -34.28 -12.48
N PRO A 57 13.01 -33.02 -12.03
CA PRO A 57 11.74 -32.72 -11.37
C PRO A 57 11.04 -31.50 -11.97
N MET A 58 10.15 -31.75 -12.94
CA MET A 58 8.91 -30.99 -13.08
C MET A 58 7.95 -31.51 -11.99
N GLY A 59 8.02 -30.91 -10.81
CA GLY A 59 7.13 -31.24 -9.69
C GLY A 59 5.87 -30.36 -9.73
N GLU A 60 4.71 -31.02 -9.76
CA GLU A 60 3.38 -30.41 -9.66
C GLU A 60 3.29 -29.44 -8.47
N TYR A 61 2.98 -28.18 -8.76
CA TYR A 61 2.81 -27.13 -7.76
C TYR A 61 1.36 -27.11 -7.25
N HIS A 62 1.15 -27.59 -6.02
CA HIS A 62 -0.07 -27.29 -5.27
C HIS A 62 -0.05 -25.83 -4.77
N PRO A 63 -1.05 -24.99 -5.11
CA PRO A 63 -1.10 -23.61 -4.62
C PRO A 63 -1.40 -23.60 -3.12
N ALA A 64 -0.49 -23.04 -2.32
CA ALA A 64 -0.72 -22.76 -0.91
C ALA A 64 -1.95 -21.86 -0.75
N MET A 65 -2.93 -22.30 0.03
CA MET A 65 -4.16 -21.55 0.30
C MET A 65 -3.87 -20.23 1.02
N ILE A 66 -4.16 -19.11 0.36
CA ILE A 66 -4.21 -17.78 0.96
C ILE A 66 -5.53 -17.67 1.74
N ARG A 67 -5.49 -17.62 3.07
CA ARG A 67 -6.67 -17.33 3.90
C ARG A 67 -6.88 -15.82 4.03
N LEU A 68 -8.03 -15.35 3.57
CA LEU A 68 -8.55 -14.01 3.85
C LEU A 68 -9.09 -13.99 5.29
N SER A 69 -8.51 -13.20 6.19
CA SER A 69 -9.10 -13.00 7.53
C SER A 69 -9.99 -11.76 7.53
N THR A 70 -11.28 -11.93 7.73
CA THR A 70 -12.21 -10.86 8.14
C THR A 70 -12.30 -10.85 9.66
N SER A 71 -12.14 -9.70 10.31
CA SER A 71 -12.46 -9.57 11.73
C SER A 71 -13.98 -9.57 11.90
N PRO A 72 -14.58 -10.43 12.74
CA PRO A 72 -16.00 -10.31 13.05
C PRO A 72 -16.20 -9.10 13.96
N ALA A 73 -17.16 -8.24 13.63
CA ALA A 73 -17.73 -7.32 14.60
C ALA A 73 -18.72 -8.11 15.47
N SER A 74 -18.49 -8.12 16.78
CA SER A 74 -19.44 -8.66 17.75
C SER A 74 -20.56 -7.65 17.96
N ASP A 75 -21.80 -8.03 17.67
CA ASP A 75 -22.97 -7.48 18.35
C ASP A 75 -24.11 -8.51 18.30
N LYS A 76 -24.59 -8.91 19.47
CA LYS A 76 -25.85 -9.66 19.63
C LYS A 76 -26.97 -8.65 19.84
N PRO A 77 -28.14 -8.81 19.20
CA PRO A 77 -29.39 -8.33 19.75
C PRO A 77 -30.32 -9.48 20.15
N GLN A 78 -30.99 -9.28 21.27
CA GLN A 78 -32.05 -10.13 21.79
C GLN A 78 -33.29 -10.14 20.87
N THR A 79 -34.00 -11.27 20.93
CA THR A 79 -35.09 -11.70 20.07
C THR A 79 -36.39 -10.91 20.24
N ARG A 80 -36.96 -10.42 19.13
CA ARG A 80 -38.42 -10.33 18.91
C ARG A 80 -38.75 -10.89 17.54
N ARG A 81 -39.57 -11.94 17.49
CA ARG A 81 -40.05 -12.57 16.25
C ARG A 81 -41.03 -11.64 15.53
N LEU A 82 -40.53 -10.86 14.59
CA LEU A 82 -41.33 -10.32 13.49
C LEU A 82 -41.09 -11.22 12.29
N ARG A 83 -42.17 -11.71 11.66
CA ARG A 83 -42.06 -12.46 10.40
C ARG A 83 -41.39 -11.55 9.37
N PRO A 84 -40.23 -11.89 8.81
CA PRO A 84 -39.66 -11.05 7.77
C PRO A 84 -40.52 -11.27 6.52
N LEU A 85 -41.13 -10.20 6.00
CA LEU A 85 -41.31 -10.11 4.56
C LEU A 85 -39.90 -10.23 3.98
N MET A 86 -39.56 -11.40 3.45
CA MET A 86 -38.40 -11.53 2.59
C MET A 86 -38.70 -10.72 1.33
N CYS A 87 -38.40 -9.42 1.37
CA CYS A 87 -38.14 -8.68 0.16
C CYS A 87 -36.92 -9.38 -0.44
N ALA A 88 -37.13 -10.15 -1.52
CA ALA A 88 -36.03 -10.73 -2.27
C ALA A 88 -35.18 -9.57 -2.75
N ILE A 89 -34.08 -9.29 -2.05
CA ILE A 89 -33.10 -8.31 -2.51
C ILE A 89 -32.64 -8.85 -3.86
N PRO A 90 -32.90 -8.14 -4.97
CA PRO A 90 -32.52 -8.61 -6.28
C PRO A 90 -31.01 -8.89 -6.28
N PRO A 91 -30.56 -9.99 -6.91
CA PRO A 91 -29.16 -10.36 -6.89
C PRO A 91 -28.33 -9.26 -7.56
N PHE A 92 -27.62 -8.50 -6.75
CA PHE A 92 -26.69 -7.48 -7.19
C PHE A 92 -25.49 -8.13 -7.88
N ARG A 93 -25.19 -7.72 -9.12
CA ARG A 93 -23.97 -8.13 -9.83
C ARG A 93 -22.94 -7.01 -9.84
N VAL A 94 -21.65 -7.35 -9.78
CA VAL A 94 -20.57 -6.39 -9.96
C VAL A 94 -20.61 -5.90 -11.40
N VAL A 95 -20.61 -4.58 -11.58
CA VAL A 95 -20.57 -3.93 -12.90
C VAL A 95 -19.31 -3.10 -13.11
N MET A 96 -18.62 -2.75 -12.02
CA MET A 96 -17.34 -2.06 -12.05
C MET A 96 -16.56 -2.38 -10.76
N ALA A 97 -15.25 -2.52 -10.88
CA ALA A 97 -14.32 -2.68 -9.78
C ALA A 97 -13.15 -1.69 -9.91
N GLN A 98 -12.83 -1.01 -8.82
CA GLN A 98 -11.66 -0.12 -8.75
C GLN A 98 -10.76 -0.54 -7.60
N ALA A 99 -9.51 -0.87 -7.92
CA ALA A 99 -8.53 -1.40 -6.99
C ALA A 99 -7.36 -0.43 -6.85
N VAL A 100 -7.14 0.10 -5.64
CA VAL A 100 -5.91 0.84 -5.30
C VAL A 100 -5.02 -0.08 -4.49
N PHE A 101 -3.78 -0.29 -4.92
CA PHE A 101 -2.84 -1.16 -4.22
C PHE A 101 -1.45 -0.54 -4.14
N ARG A 102 -0.70 -0.97 -3.14
CA ARG A 102 0.70 -0.61 -2.94
C ARG A 102 1.59 -1.49 -3.83
N ASN A 103 2.70 -0.96 -4.33
CA ASN A 103 3.81 -1.81 -4.80
C ASN A 103 4.28 -2.87 -3.78
N GLY A 104 4.84 -3.96 -4.29
CA GLY A 104 5.40 -5.04 -3.48
C GLY A 104 6.67 -4.66 -2.72
N ALA A 105 7.17 -5.60 -1.93
CA ALA A 105 8.38 -5.44 -1.15
C ALA A 105 9.58 -4.95 -2.00
N SER A 106 10.20 -3.86 -1.55
CA SER A 106 11.28 -3.18 -2.25
C SER A 106 12.54 -3.14 -1.38
N THR A 107 13.70 -2.94 -2.01
CA THR A 107 14.98 -2.70 -1.33
C THR A 107 14.98 -1.37 -0.57
N VAL A 108 15.99 -1.14 0.26
CA VAL A 108 16.10 0.10 1.05
C VAL A 108 16.12 1.33 0.15
N GLY A 109 15.37 2.37 0.52
CA GLY A 109 15.32 3.64 -0.20
C GLY A 109 16.24 4.72 0.35
N PHE A 110 17.02 4.40 1.39
CA PHE A 110 18.02 5.29 1.96
C PHE A 110 19.09 4.48 2.71
N THR A 111 20.19 5.15 2.99
CA THR A 111 21.32 4.70 3.82
C THR A 111 21.75 5.84 4.73
N TYR A 112 22.60 5.55 5.71
CA TYR A 112 23.20 6.55 6.60
C TYR A 112 24.73 6.35 6.70
N PRO A 113 25.51 7.35 7.15
CA PRO A 113 26.98 7.29 7.19
C PRO A 113 27.58 6.02 7.81
N THR A 114 27.03 5.59 8.96
CA THR A 114 27.50 4.43 9.72
C THR A 114 26.86 3.09 9.29
N ASP A 115 26.08 3.07 8.20
CA ASP A 115 25.44 1.85 7.71
C ASP A 115 26.47 0.88 7.10
N ARG A 116 26.48 -0.37 7.60
CA ARG A 116 27.26 -1.49 7.05
C ARG A 116 26.83 -1.89 5.64
N TYR A 117 25.56 -1.65 5.28
CA TYR A 117 24.93 -2.07 4.04
C TYR A 117 24.86 -0.96 2.98
N LYS A 118 25.59 0.14 3.17
CA LYS A 118 25.62 1.29 2.25
C LYS A 118 26.23 1.02 0.88
N ASN A 119 26.99 -0.07 0.71
CA ASN A 119 27.52 -0.42 -0.61
C ASN A 119 26.40 -1.04 -1.47
N LYS A 120 25.79 -0.21 -2.33
CA LYS A 120 24.72 -0.59 -3.26
C LYS A 120 25.07 -1.84 -4.07
N ARG A 121 26.24 -1.88 -4.73
CA ARG A 121 26.62 -3.01 -5.61
C ARG A 121 26.78 -4.33 -4.84
N LYS A 122 27.22 -4.26 -3.58
CA LYS A 122 27.46 -5.44 -2.75
C LYS A 122 26.18 -6.03 -2.14
N TYR A 123 25.26 -5.18 -1.68
CA TYR A 123 24.12 -5.64 -0.88
C TYR A 123 22.75 -5.47 -1.56
N TRP A 124 22.67 -4.63 -2.60
CA TRP A 124 21.42 -4.21 -3.25
C TRP A 124 21.58 -4.28 -4.77
N SER A 125 21.63 -5.50 -5.32
CA SER A 125 21.90 -5.74 -6.74
C SER A 125 20.92 -5.03 -7.68
N GLU A 126 19.65 -4.97 -7.28
CA GLU A 126 18.56 -4.28 -7.95
C GLU A 126 18.70 -2.76 -7.82
N GLY A 127 19.40 -2.29 -6.79
CA GLY A 127 19.55 -0.91 -6.41
C GLY A 127 18.63 -0.49 -5.26
N TYR A 128 18.54 0.82 -5.01
CA TYR A 128 17.75 1.36 -3.89
C TYR A 128 16.31 1.66 -4.29
N ALA A 129 15.37 1.38 -3.38
CA ALA A 129 13.92 1.53 -3.59
C ALA A 129 13.38 0.77 -4.81
N GLN A 130 14.02 -0.34 -5.17
CA GLN A 130 13.71 -1.18 -6.32
C GLN A 130 12.95 -2.44 -5.91
N LEU A 131 12.09 -2.94 -6.79
CA LEU A 131 11.21 -4.06 -6.50
C LEU A 131 12.01 -5.37 -6.40
N THR A 132 11.93 -6.04 -5.25
CA THR A 132 12.61 -7.31 -4.99
C THR A 132 11.89 -8.47 -5.66
N ASN A 133 12.54 -9.63 -5.83
CA ASN A 133 11.86 -10.83 -6.34
C ASN A 133 10.67 -11.26 -5.46
N HIS A 134 10.78 -11.09 -4.13
CA HIS A 134 9.65 -11.30 -3.23
C HIS A 134 8.49 -10.33 -3.53
N GLY A 135 8.79 -9.04 -3.72
CA GLY A 135 7.81 -8.03 -4.12
C GLY A 135 7.17 -8.32 -5.47
N LYS A 136 7.95 -8.81 -6.44
CA LYS A 136 7.44 -9.23 -7.75
C LYS A 136 6.38 -10.33 -7.61
N ARG A 137 6.68 -11.36 -6.81
CA ARG A 137 5.76 -12.45 -6.50
C ARG A 137 4.49 -11.96 -5.81
N GLN A 138 4.60 -11.02 -4.86
CA GLN A 138 3.44 -10.43 -4.19
C GLN A 138 2.48 -9.76 -5.18
N ASN A 139 3.01 -8.95 -6.11
CA ASN A 139 2.22 -8.30 -7.14
C ASN A 139 1.57 -9.31 -8.12
N PHE A 140 2.32 -10.32 -8.57
CA PHE A 140 1.76 -11.37 -9.41
C PHE A 140 0.61 -12.13 -8.73
N LEU A 141 0.80 -12.50 -7.46
CA LEU A 141 -0.22 -13.19 -6.67
C LEU A 141 -1.45 -12.31 -6.38
N LEU A 142 -1.28 -11.00 -6.20
CA LEU A 142 -2.40 -10.06 -6.17
C LEU A 142 -3.23 -10.19 -7.45
N GLY A 143 -2.57 -10.18 -8.61
CA GLY A 143 -3.23 -10.34 -9.90
C GLY A 143 -4.01 -11.65 -10.01
N ARG A 144 -3.38 -12.78 -9.64
CA ARG A 144 -4.03 -14.09 -9.59
C ARG A 144 -5.25 -14.09 -8.67
N ALA A 145 -5.17 -13.45 -7.51
CA ALA A 145 -6.28 -13.35 -6.57
C ALA A 145 -7.44 -12.51 -7.13
N LEU A 146 -7.13 -11.40 -7.82
CA LEU A 146 -8.13 -10.59 -8.51
C LEU A 146 -8.80 -11.38 -9.64
N ARG A 147 -8.03 -12.13 -10.45
CA ARG A 147 -8.55 -13.01 -11.50
C ARG A 147 -9.44 -14.12 -10.96
N GLN A 148 -9.02 -14.78 -9.89
CA GLN A 148 -9.82 -15.84 -9.26
C GLN A 148 -11.17 -15.30 -8.75
N ARG A 149 -11.18 -14.07 -8.22
CA ARG A 149 -12.37 -13.48 -7.61
C ARG A 149 -13.29 -12.79 -8.61
N TYR A 150 -12.71 -12.16 -9.64
CA TYR A 150 -13.43 -11.28 -10.57
C TYR A 150 -13.33 -11.71 -12.04
N GLY A 151 -12.68 -12.83 -12.34
CA GLY A 151 -12.49 -13.32 -13.72
C GLY A 151 -13.78 -13.66 -14.47
N ARG A 152 -14.94 -13.74 -13.79
CA ARG A 152 -16.25 -13.84 -14.45
C ARG A 152 -16.78 -12.49 -14.97
N PHE A 153 -16.17 -11.38 -14.57
CA PHE A 153 -16.58 -10.01 -14.88
C PHE A 153 -15.62 -9.30 -15.85
N ILE A 154 -14.46 -9.88 -16.11
CA ILE A 154 -13.48 -9.39 -17.08
C ILE A 154 -13.19 -10.52 -18.07
N SER A 155 -13.01 -10.19 -19.34
CA SER A 155 -12.74 -11.17 -20.38
C SER A 155 -11.49 -12.00 -20.09
N ASP A 156 -11.45 -13.22 -20.64
CA ASP A 156 -10.29 -14.10 -20.54
C ASP A 156 -9.09 -13.51 -21.32
N GLU A 157 -9.39 -12.90 -22.45
CA GLU A 157 -8.48 -12.07 -23.24
C GLU A 157 -8.45 -10.63 -22.72
N TYR A 158 -7.34 -9.93 -22.97
CA TYR A 158 -7.27 -8.50 -22.69
C TYR A 158 -8.11 -7.72 -23.72
N VAL A 159 -9.08 -6.95 -23.24
CA VAL A 159 -9.88 -6.04 -24.06
C VAL A 159 -9.58 -4.60 -23.63
N PRO A 160 -9.06 -3.73 -24.54
CA PRO A 160 -8.67 -2.36 -24.18
C PRO A 160 -9.75 -1.51 -23.52
N ASN A 161 -11.02 -1.77 -23.85
CA ASN A 161 -12.17 -1.04 -23.30
C ASN A 161 -12.71 -1.63 -21.98
N GLU A 162 -12.12 -2.71 -21.45
CA GLU A 162 -12.54 -3.30 -20.17
C GLU A 162 -11.67 -2.87 -18.99
N VAL A 163 -10.40 -2.51 -19.24
CA VAL A 163 -9.41 -2.27 -18.18
C VAL A 163 -8.63 -0.98 -18.39
N TYR A 164 -8.48 -0.22 -17.32
CA TYR A 164 -7.56 0.91 -17.25
C TYR A 164 -6.62 0.76 -16.06
N VAL A 165 -5.35 1.10 -16.28
CA VAL A 165 -4.30 0.99 -15.26
C VAL A 165 -3.52 2.29 -15.17
N LEU A 166 -3.50 2.87 -13.97
CA LEU A 166 -2.71 4.05 -13.64
C LEU A 166 -1.72 3.72 -12.52
N SER A 167 -0.44 4.01 -12.74
CA SER A 167 0.63 3.84 -11.77
C SER A 167 1.25 5.19 -11.44
N SER A 168 1.80 5.32 -10.24
CA SER A 168 2.78 6.37 -9.96
C SER A 168 4.05 6.16 -10.80
N ASP A 169 4.81 7.24 -11.04
CA ASP A 169 6.07 7.24 -11.80
C ASP A 169 7.26 6.72 -10.98
N ALA A 170 7.05 5.60 -10.28
CA ALA A 170 8.11 4.88 -9.58
C ALA A 170 8.28 3.51 -10.25
N ASP A 171 9.53 3.12 -10.56
CA ASP A 171 9.84 1.83 -11.21
C ASP A 171 9.14 0.65 -10.50
N ARG A 172 9.21 0.61 -9.17
CA ARG A 172 8.55 -0.44 -8.34
C ARG A 172 7.02 -0.48 -8.48
N ALA A 173 6.36 0.64 -8.76
CA ALA A 173 4.91 0.71 -8.96
C ALA A 173 4.53 0.28 -10.38
N ILE A 174 5.27 0.74 -11.39
CA ILE A 174 5.06 0.35 -12.79
C ILE A 174 5.32 -1.16 -12.95
N MET A 175 6.46 -1.67 -12.47
CA MET A 175 6.78 -3.10 -12.47
C MET A 175 5.74 -3.92 -11.70
N GLY A 176 5.28 -3.41 -10.55
CA GLY A 176 4.23 -4.06 -9.76
C GLY A 176 2.91 -4.14 -10.50
N SER A 177 2.55 -3.11 -11.28
CA SER A 177 1.36 -3.09 -12.14
C SER A 177 1.46 -4.13 -13.25
N GLN A 178 2.59 -4.19 -13.95
CA GLN A 178 2.84 -5.18 -15.00
C GLN A 178 2.72 -6.63 -14.49
N LEU A 179 3.25 -6.89 -13.29
CA LEU A 179 3.16 -8.22 -12.67
C LEU A 179 1.74 -8.54 -12.21
N THR A 180 1.03 -7.55 -11.68
CA THR A 180 -0.39 -7.69 -11.33
C THR A 180 -1.21 -8.03 -12.58
N LEU A 181 -0.96 -7.35 -13.70
CA LEU A 181 -1.59 -7.62 -14.99
C LEU A 181 -1.25 -9.01 -15.54
N ALA A 182 0.01 -9.46 -15.42
CA ALA A 182 0.40 -10.82 -15.80
C ALA A 182 -0.32 -11.90 -14.97
N GLY A 183 -0.63 -11.61 -13.70
CA GLY A 183 -1.48 -12.47 -12.87
C GLY A 183 -2.97 -12.41 -13.24
N ILE A 184 -3.45 -11.29 -13.79
CA ILE A 184 -4.84 -11.16 -14.22
C ILE A 184 -5.06 -11.83 -15.58
N TYR A 185 -4.27 -11.44 -16.57
CA TYR A 185 -4.36 -11.84 -17.96
C TYR A 185 -3.25 -12.81 -18.32
N THR A 186 -3.38 -14.04 -17.83
CA THR A 186 -2.55 -15.15 -18.32
C THR A 186 -2.99 -15.46 -19.75
N PRO A 187 -2.09 -15.45 -20.76
CA PRO A 187 -2.48 -15.66 -22.15
C PRO A 187 -3.25 -16.98 -22.34
N VAL A 188 -4.39 -16.88 -23.03
CA VAL A 188 -5.19 -18.03 -23.44
C VAL A 188 -4.79 -18.47 -24.86
N PRO A 189 -5.14 -19.70 -25.30
CA PRO A 189 -4.80 -20.21 -26.64
C PRO A 189 -5.61 -19.52 -27.77
N THR A 190 -5.37 -18.23 -27.98
CA THR A 190 -6.01 -17.39 -28.98
C THR A 190 -4.95 -16.60 -29.76
N ASP A 191 -5.36 -15.85 -30.78
CA ASP A 191 -4.45 -15.03 -31.59
C ASP A 191 -3.77 -13.91 -30.77
N GLN A 192 -4.25 -13.62 -29.56
CA GLN A 192 -3.62 -12.67 -28.64
C GLN A 192 -2.31 -13.22 -28.02
N LYS A 193 -2.14 -14.56 -27.98
CA LYS A 193 -0.89 -15.19 -27.53
C LYS A 193 0.20 -15.02 -28.60
N TRP A 194 0.96 -13.94 -28.48
CA TRP A 194 1.99 -13.54 -29.43
C TRP A 194 3.23 -14.46 -29.48
N HIS A 195 3.42 -15.35 -28.49
CA HIS A 195 4.58 -16.25 -28.41
C HIS A 195 4.20 -17.59 -27.79
N SER A 196 4.71 -18.70 -28.33
CA SER A 196 4.37 -20.06 -27.88
C SER A 196 4.86 -20.37 -26.46
N GLU A 197 6.08 -19.93 -26.13
CA GLU A 197 6.75 -20.26 -24.85
C GLU A 197 6.63 -19.17 -23.77
N ILE A 198 6.07 -17.99 -24.09
CA ILE A 198 5.98 -16.87 -23.15
C ILE A 198 4.53 -16.65 -22.77
N ASP A 199 4.17 -17.05 -21.54
CA ASP A 199 2.84 -16.81 -20.96
C ASP A 199 2.75 -15.41 -20.33
N TRP A 200 3.06 -14.40 -21.14
CA TRP A 200 2.92 -12.99 -20.82
C TRP A 200 2.46 -12.22 -22.05
N GLN A 201 1.67 -11.17 -21.85
CA GLN A 201 1.30 -10.25 -22.91
C GLN A 201 1.43 -8.80 -22.47
N PRO A 202 1.80 -7.88 -23.38
CA PRO A 202 1.91 -6.47 -23.05
C PRO A 202 0.53 -5.88 -22.82
N ILE A 203 0.32 -5.29 -21.63
CA ILE A 203 -0.87 -4.52 -21.30
C ILE A 203 -0.43 -3.11 -20.88
N PRO A 204 -1.02 -2.04 -21.44
CA PRO A 204 -0.66 -0.67 -21.12
C PRO A 204 -0.76 -0.35 -19.62
N VAL A 205 0.29 0.29 -19.09
CA VAL A 205 0.31 0.89 -17.74
C VAL A 205 0.58 2.37 -17.91
N HIS A 206 -0.42 3.20 -17.61
CA HIS A 206 -0.30 4.64 -17.71
C HIS A 206 0.40 5.22 -16.47
N THR A 207 1.16 6.29 -16.65
CA THR A 207 1.82 7.02 -15.57
C THR A 207 1.86 8.50 -15.91
N LEU A 208 1.87 9.34 -14.88
CA LEU A 208 2.13 10.77 -15.01
C LEU A 208 3.49 11.07 -14.41
N PRO A 209 4.34 11.89 -15.05
CA PRO A 209 5.59 12.33 -14.45
C PRO A 209 5.34 12.90 -13.05
N ALA A 210 6.21 12.59 -12.09
CA ALA A 210 6.01 12.93 -10.67
C ALA A 210 5.66 14.41 -10.38
N TYR A 211 6.10 15.36 -11.23
CA TYR A 211 5.77 16.79 -11.07
C TYR A 211 4.36 17.18 -11.54
N MET A 212 3.74 16.36 -12.40
CA MET A 212 2.37 16.50 -12.89
C MET A 212 1.39 15.56 -12.17
N ASP A 213 1.90 14.59 -11.41
CA ASP A 213 1.10 13.58 -10.73
C ASP A 213 0.31 14.20 -9.55
N LEU A 214 -0.92 14.62 -9.87
CA LEU A 214 -1.89 15.10 -8.89
C LEU A 214 -2.73 13.98 -8.27
N ILE A 215 -2.62 12.75 -8.76
CA ILE A 215 -3.39 11.60 -8.25
C ILE A 215 -2.69 11.01 -7.03
N PHE A 216 -1.44 10.57 -7.16
CA PHE A 216 -0.69 9.98 -6.05
C PHE A 216 0.13 11.01 -5.29
N ARG A 217 0.56 12.12 -5.92
CA ARG A 217 1.20 13.28 -5.26
C ARG A 217 2.31 12.91 -4.28
N ASN A 218 3.15 11.96 -4.67
CA ASN A 218 4.22 11.50 -3.80
C ASN A 218 5.44 12.41 -3.98
N ARG A 219 5.92 12.96 -2.86
CA ARG A 219 7.20 13.69 -2.84
C ARG A 219 8.25 12.78 -3.46
N GLN A 220 8.99 13.29 -4.46
CA GLN A 220 10.03 12.52 -5.12
C GLN A 220 10.93 11.83 -4.09
N GLY A 221 10.92 10.50 -4.09
CA GLY A 221 11.89 9.73 -3.32
C GLY A 221 13.27 9.88 -3.95
N ARG A 222 14.34 9.87 -3.14
CA ARG A 222 15.72 9.77 -3.65
C ARG A 222 15.84 8.43 -4.41
N GLY A 223 15.76 8.48 -5.74
CA GLY A 223 15.64 7.30 -6.61
C GLY A 223 14.69 7.52 -7.81
N ALA A 224 13.88 8.58 -7.81
CA ALA A 224 13.22 9.04 -9.03
C ALA A 224 14.28 9.50 -10.05
N ARG A 225 14.03 9.25 -11.35
CA ARG A 225 14.90 9.78 -12.41
C ARG A 225 15.03 11.30 -12.21
N PRO A 226 16.24 11.89 -12.30
CA PRO A 226 16.37 13.33 -12.29
C PRO A 226 15.57 13.88 -13.48
N GLN A 227 14.44 14.51 -13.18
CA GLN A 227 13.64 15.18 -14.21
C GLN A 227 14.31 16.52 -14.51
N LYS A 228 14.44 16.84 -15.79
CA LYS A 228 14.76 18.20 -16.24
C LYS A 228 13.73 19.13 -15.61
N VAL A 229 14.21 20.13 -14.88
CA VAL A 229 13.39 21.19 -14.27
C VAL A 229 12.46 21.74 -15.36
N PRO A 230 11.14 21.89 -15.10
CA PRO A 230 10.27 22.52 -16.08
C PRO A 230 10.80 23.93 -16.37
N PRO A 231 10.73 24.43 -17.62
CA PRO A 231 11.10 25.81 -17.92
C PRO A 231 10.36 26.76 -16.97
N SER A 232 11.08 27.76 -16.45
CA SER A 232 10.53 28.78 -15.57
C SER A 232 9.28 29.39 -16.20
N GLY A 233 8.11 29.11 -15.62
CA GLY A 233 6.83 29.61 -16.15
C GLY A 233 5.68 28.60 -16.23
N SER A 234 5.86 27.34 -15.83
CA SER A 234 4.73 26.39 -15.78
C SER A 234 3.69 26.84 -14.75
N GLU A 235 2.54 27.31 -15.24
CA GLU A 235 1.38 27.79 -14.49
C GLU A 235 0.92 26.79 -13.43
N ALA A 236 0.44 27.33 -12.30
CA ALA A 236 -0.18 26.53 -11.26
C ALA A 236 -1.45 25.87 -11.81
N LEU A 237 -1.53 24.54 -11.75
CA LEU A 237 -2.78 23.86 -12.09
C LEU A 237 -3.85 24.21 -11.05
N LEU A 238 -4.85 25.01 -11.40
CA LEU A 238 -5.99 25.26 -10.51
C LEU A 238 -6.90 24.03 -10.50
N LEU A 239 -7.00 23.36 -9.36
CA LEU A 239 -8.07 22.39 -9.11
C LEU A 239 -9.29 23.13 -8.56
N HIS A 240 -10.35 23.22 -9.38
CA HIS A 240 -11.68 23.64 -8.92
C HIS A 240 -12.31 22.50 -8.13
N LEU A 241 -12.17 22.53 -6.80
CA LEU A 241 -12.85 21.60 -5.90
C LEU A 241 -14.21 22.20 -5.52
N THR A 242 -15.26 21.92 -6.29
CA THR A 242 -16.63 22.33 -5.94
C THR A 242 -17.30 21.28 -5.06
N ALA A 243 -17.51 21.63 -3.80
CA ALA A 243 -18.61 21.17 -2.97
C ALA A 243 -18.91 22.33 -2.02
N ASP A 244 -20.04 23.00 -2.22
CA ASP A 244 -20.54 24.15 -1.45
C ASP A 244 -19.74 25.45 -1.57
N ASP A 245 -19.84 26.15 -2.72
CA ASP A 245 -19.55 27.59 -2.95
C ASP A 245 -18.33 28.24 -2.25
N ARG A 246 -17.35 27.45 -1.81
CA ARG A 246 -16.06 27.90 -1.30
C ARG A 246 -15.01 27.44 -2.28
N GLU A 247 -14.57 28.37 -3.11
CA GLU A 247 -13.46 28.18 -4.03
C GLU A 247 -12.16 27.93 -3.23
N ILE A 248 -11.78 26.67 -3.02
CA ILE A 248 -10.46 26.34 -2.45
C ILE A 248 -9.44 26.44 -3.59
N ARG A 249 -8.83 27.61 -3.76
CA ARG A 249 -7.68 27.79 -4.65
C ARG A 249 -6.47 27.08 -4.04
N VAL A 250 -6.07 25.95 -4.62
CA VAL A 250 -4.81 25.28 -4.28
C VAL A 250 -3.80 25.57 -5.38
N GLN A 251 -2.84 26.45 -5.08
CA GLN A 251 -1.68 26.66 -5.95
C GLN A 251 -0.71 25.50 -5.77
N PHE A 252 -0.58 24.63 -6.77
CA PHE A 252 0.45 23.59 -6.78
C PHE A 252 1.73 24.16 -7.36
N MET A 253 2.81 24.08 -6.58
CA MET A 253 4.15 24.36 -7.10
C MET A 253 4.65 23.16 -7.90
N ALA A 254 5.55 23.40 -8.85
CA ALA A 254 6.26 22.34 -9.59
C ALA A 254 6.76 21.25 -8.62
N GLY A 255 6.45 19.98 -8.91
CA GLY A 255 6.81 18.85 -8.04
C GLY A 255 5.72 18.39 -7.06
N GLY A 256 4.46 18.75 -7.28
CA GLY A 256 3.32 18.24 -6.50
C GLY A 256 3.26 18.73 -5.04
N LYS A 257 4.03 19.77 -4.68
CA LYS A 257 4.05 20.36 -3.34
C LYS A 257 2.79 21.20 -3.11
N CYS A 258 2.19 21.04 -1.93
CA CYS A 258 1.05 21.83 -1.48
C CYS A 258 1.44 22.59 -0.22
N ARG A 259 1.64 23.90 -0.34
CA ARG A 259 2.07 24.77 0.77
C ARG A 259 1.09 24.71 1.95
N LYS A 260 -0.21 24.68 1.67
CA LYS A 260 -1.24 24.57 2.72
C LYS A 260 -1.10 23.26 3.50
N LEU A 261 -0.87 22.14 2.83
CA LEU A 261 -0.65 20.85 3.49
C LEU A 261 0.62 20.87 4.35
N GLU A 262 1.71 21.48 3.88
CA GLU A 262 2.95 21.61 4.64
C GLU A 262 2.76 22.43 5.92
N VAL A 263 2.01 23.55 5.84
CA VAL A 263 1.65 24.36 7.01
C VAL A 263 0.83 23.57 8.02
N LEU A 264 -0.19 22.83 7.56
CA LEU A 264 -1.04 22.00 8.42
C LEU A 264 -0.23 20.88 9.11
N ILE A 265 0.69 20.22 8.38
CA ILE A 265 1.60 19.23 8.97
C ILE A 265 2.47 19.87 10.05
N GLY A 266 2.97 21.09 9.82
CA GLY A 266 3.77 21.84 10.79
C GLY A 266 3.04 22.20 12.09
N GLN A 267 1.70 22.18 12.09
CA GLN A 267 0.87 22.44 13.27
C GLN A 267 0.57 21.17 14.10
N LEU A 268 0.71 19.97 13.50
CA LEU A 268 0.44 18.69 14.17
C LEU A 268 1.28 18.39 15.42
N PRO A 269 2.56 18.84 15.56
CA PRO A 269 3.31 18.67 16.80
C PRO A 269 2.59 19.20 18.05
N GLY A 270 1.74 20.22 17.90
CA GLY A 270 0.94 20.79 18.99
C GLY A 270 -0.24 19.92 19.44
N VAL A 271 -0.67 18.94 18.64
CA VAL A 271 -1.83 18.08 18.95
C VAL A 271 -1.46 17.04 20.00
N MET A 272 -2.32 16.83 21.01
CA MET A 272 -2.05 15.97 22.18
C MET A 272 -1.46 14.59 21.83
N LYS A 273 -1.95 13.97 20.74
CA LYS A 273 -1.50 12.64 20.32
C LYS A 273 -0.02 12.62 19.90
N PHE A 274 0.40 13.62 19.13
CA PHE A 274 1.80 13.78 18.72
C PHE A 274 2.65 14.29 19.88
N ARG A 275 2.14 15.22 20.68
CA ARG A 275 2.82 15.73 21.87
C ARG A 275 3.15 14.61 22.86
N SER A 276 2.14 13.80 23.21
CA SER A 276 2.28 12.64 24.11
C SER A 276 3.26 11.58 23.58
N PHE A 277 3.39 11.45 22.25
CA PHE A 277 4.43 10.58 21.69
C PHE A 277 5.83 11.14 21.97
N HIS A 278 6.05 12.43 21.71
CA HIS A 278 7.35 13.08 21.92
C HIS A 278 7.73 13.12 23.41
N GLU A 279 6.77 13.40 24.30
CA GLU A 279 6.97 13.38 25.76
C GLU A 279 7.41 11.99 26.27
N ARG A 280 6.90 10.92 25.66
CA ARG A 280 7.30 9.53 26.01
C ARG A 280 8.63 9.10 25.40
N HIS A 281 9.11 9.78 24.36
CA HIS A 281 10.34 9.42 23.64
C HIS A 281 11.26 10.62 23.38
N PRO A 282 11.61 11.43 24.41
CA PRO A 282 12.29 12.71 24.21
C PRO A 282 13.68 12.57 23.59
N ASN A 283 14.33 11.43 23.80
CA ASN A 283 15.70 11.17 23.37
C ASN A 283 15.81 10.34 22.08
N LEU A 284 14.70 9.90 21.49
CA LEU A 284 14.73 8.99 20.34
C LEU A 284 15.48 9.60 19.15
N TYR A 285 15.16 10.85 18.82
CA TYR A 285 15.79 11.52 17.67
C TYR A 285 17.28 11.78 17.91
N ASN A 286 17.64 12.28 19.09
CA ASN A 286 19.05 12.49 19.47
C ASN A 286 19.85 11.18 19.45
N PHE A 287 19.25 10.09 19.93
CA PHE A 287 19.86 8.76 19.89
C PHE A 287 20.10 8.31 18.45
N LEU A 288 19.08 8.39 17.58
CA LEU A 288 19.22 8.01 16.17
C LEU A 288 20.26 8.91 15.49
N SER A 289 20.26 10.21 15.77
CA SER A 289 21.24 11.16 15.22
C SER A 289 22.67 10.78 15.59
N ASN A 290 22.92 10.49 16.87
CA ASN A 290 24.23 10.07 17.37
C ASN A 290 24.68 8.74 16.72
N LYS A 291 23.81 7.73 16.65
CA LYS A 291 24.17 6.42 16.08
C LYS A 291 24.39 6.44 14.57
N THR A 292 23.73 7.35 13.86
CA THR A 292 23.68 7.34 12.39
C THR A 292 24.53 8.42 11.74
N GLY A 293 24.85 9.49 12.48
CA GLY A 293 25.51 10.69 11.95
C GLY A 293 24.59 11.59 11.13
N LEU A 294 23.27 11.35 11.16
CA LEU A 294 22.27 12.21 10.52
C LEU A 294 21.71 13.22 11.54
N ASN A 295 21.26 14.38 11.07
CA ASN A 295 20.49 15.30 11.90
C ASN A 295 19.00 14.92 11.81
N ILE A 296 18.51 14.14 12.77
CA ILE A 296 17.12 13.68 12.82
C ILE A 296 16.36 14.58 13.78
N THR A 297 15.35 15.29 13.29
CA THR A 297 14.55 16.23 14.10
C THR A 297 13.05 15.93 14.06
N HIS A 298 12.60 15.11 13.12
CA HIS A 298 11.17 14.88 12.89
C HIS A 298 10.81 13.39 12.69
N MET A 299 9.53 13.07 12.94
CA MET A 299 8.99 11.70 12.84
C MET A 299 9.20 11.08 11.45
N GLU A 300 9.10 11.86 10.36
CA GLU A 300 9.27 11.34 9.00
C GLU A 300 10.67 10.77 8.76
N GLU A 301 11.70 11.40 9.33
CA GLU A 301 13.09 10.96 9.21
C GLU A 301 13.36 9.72 10.06
N ALA A 302 12.88 9.73 11.31
CA ALA A 302 12.95 8.58 12.20
C ALA A 302 12.18 7.37 11.65
N ALA A 303 11.02 7.58 11.02
CA ALA A 303 10.20 6.54 10.41
C ALA A 303 10.93 5.74 9.31
N ARG A 304 11.95 6.34 8.67
CA ARG A 304 12.74 5.64 7.63
C ARG A 304 13.48 4.44 8.23
N PHE A 305 13.97 4.55 9.48
CA PHE A 305 14.68 3.46 10.15
C PHE A 305 13.82 2.23 10.40
N GLN A 306 12.52 2.42 10.67
CA GLN A 306 11.58 1.30 10.77
C GLN A 306 11.56 0.47 9.48
N ILE A 307 11.45 1.14 8.33
CA ILE A 307 11.40 0.51 7.02
C ILE A 307 12.75 -0.15 6.71
N PHE A 308 13.85 0.56 6.99
CA PHE A 308 15.21 0.07 6.78
C PHE A 308 15.45 -1.25 7.51
N PHE A 309 15.19 -1.31 8.82
CA PHE A 309 15.40 -2.52 9.62
C PHE A 309 14.44 -3.64 9.24
N SER A 310 13.19 -3.32 8.89
CA SER A 310 12.25 -4.32 8.38
C SER A 310 12.76 -4.97 7.09
N ILE A 311 13.34 -4.18 6.18
CA ILE A 311 13.93 -4.69 4.94
C ILE A 311 15.16 -5.56 5.28
N LEU A 312 16.08 -5.09 6.12
CA LEU A 312 17.26 -5.90 6.51
C LEU A 312 16.85 -7.27 7.09
N ASN A 313 15.89 -7.29 8.02
CA ASN A 313 15.38 -8.54 8.57
C ASN A 313 14.78 -9.46 7.51
N ASN A 314 14.02 -8.92 6.55
CA ASN A 314 13.43 -9.70 5.46
C ASN A 314 14.48 -10.29 4.52
N PHE A 315 15.64 -9.63 4.38
CA PHE A 315 16.79 -10.14 3.63
C PHE A 315 17.70 -11.06 4.47
N GLY A 316 17.39 -11.27 5.75
CA GLY A 316 18.24 -12.04 6.67
C GLY A 316 19.54 -11.34 7.05
N TYR A 317 19.65 -10.03 6.82
CA TYR A 317 20.81 -9.26 7.22
C TYR A 317 20.76 -8.92 8.71
N PRO A 318 21.85 -9.15 9.48
CA PRO A 318 21.87 -8.80 10.89
C PRO A 318 21.73 -7.29 11.08
N LEU A 319 20.86 -6.89 12.01
CA LEU A 319 20.68 -5.50 12.40
C LEU A 319 21.91 -5.02 13.21
N PRO A 320 22.21 -3.71 13.20
CA PRO A 320 23.23 -3.18 14.09
C PRO A 320 22.82 -3.38 15.55
N GLU A 321 23.78 -3.63 16.44
CA GLU A 321 23.52 -3.94 17.85
C GLU A 321 22.65 -2.86 18.54
N TRP A 322 22.85 -1.59 18.16
CA TRP A 322 22.08 -0.48 18.69
C TRP A 322 20.60 -0.49 18.28
N ALA A 323 20.20 -1.20 17.22
CA ALA A 323 18.78 -1.38 16.88
C ALA A 323 18.04 -2.19 17.96
N HIS A 324 18.76 -3.04 18.69
CA HIS A 324 18.24 -3.82 19.81
C HIS A 324 18.47 -3.16 21.18
N GLN A 325 19.22 -2.05 21.24
CA GLN A 325 19.47 -1.32 22.50
C GLN A 325 18.16 -0.76 23.06
N ARG A 326 18.05 -0.76 24.38
CA ARG A 326 16.87 -0.24 25.05
C ARG A 326 16.96 1.28 25.21
N CYS A 327 15.95 2.00 24.73
CA CYS A 327 15.72 3.40 25.07
C CYS A 327 14.63 3.45 26.15
N HIS A 328 15.00 3.79 27.38
CA HIS A 328 14.10 4.00 28.54
C HIS A 328 13.18 2.84 28.97
N THR A 329 13.08 1.73 28.22
CA THR A 329 12.54 0.38 28.63
C THR A 329 12.29 -0.55 27.44
N LEU A 330 12.17 -0.02 26.21
CA LEU A 330 11.90 -0.79 24.98
C LEU A 330 13.11 -0.78 24.05
N GLN A 331 13.29 -1.83 23.23
CA GLN A 331 14.29 -1.85 22.15
C GLN A 331 14.07 -0.63 21.21
N VAL A 332 14.99 -0.29 20.31
CA VAL A 332 14.74 0.80 19.33
C VAL A 332 13.87 0.28 18.17
N PHE A 333 14.09 -0.98 17.79
CA PHE A 333 13.31 -1.72 16.83
C PHE A 333 12.86 -3.05 17.46
N PRO A 334 11.60 -3.50 17.28
CA PRO A 334 10.59 -2.96 16.36
C PRO A 334 9.82 -1.73 16.86
N GLU A 335 9.54 -1.65 18.15
CA GLU A 335 9.00 -0.44 18.80
C GLU A 335 10.14 0.33 19.43
N PRO A 336 10.09 1.68 19.54
CA PRO A 336 8.98 2.57 19.19
C PRO A 336 8.92 2.97 17.71
N LEU A 337 9.87 2.51 16.88
CA LEU A 337 9.95 2.89 15.47
C LEU A 337 8.70 2.50 14.65
N THR A 338 8.00 1.44 15.02
CA THR A 338 6.72 1.05 14.39
C THR A 338 5.63 2.08 14.65
N LEU A 339 5.49 2.57 15.89
CA LEU A 339 4.62 3.70 16.19
C LEU A 339 5.04 4.98 15.45
N VAL A 340 6.33 5.31 15.41
CA VAL A 340 6.84 6.47 14.65
C VAL A 340 6.42 6.39 13.19
N ARG A 341 6.60 5.21 12.56
CA ARG A 341 6.22 4.98 11.17
C ARG A 341 4.73 5.17 10.94
N ALA A 342 3.91 4.68 11.86
CA ALA A 342 2.46 4.81 11.79
C ALA A 342 2.03 6.29 11.88
N TYR A 343 2.58 7.04 12.84
CA TYR A 343 2.35 8.48 12.95
C TYR A 343 2.81 9.24 11.72
N ALA A 344 4.04 9.00 11.25
CA ALA A 344 4.59 9.64 10.07
C ALA A 344 3.72 9.41 8.82
N LEU A 345 3.21 8.19 8.63
CA LEU A 345 2.32 7.87 7.52
C LEU A 345 0.99 8.64 7.58
N SER A 346 0.53 8.92 8.80
CA SER A 346 -0.73 9.63 9.05
C SER A 346 -0.62 11.14 8.89
N LEU A 347 0.56 11.73 9.03
CA LEU A 347 0.77 13.18 9.00
C LEU A 347 0.06 13.85 7.82
N PRO A 348 0.24 13.43 6.55
CA PRO A 348 -0.38 14.11 5.41
C PRO A 348 -1.89 13.85 5.28
N THR A 349 -2.47 12.98 6.11
CA THR A 349 -3.85 12.51 6.00
C THR A 349 -4.55 12.48 7.37
N PHE A 350 -4.06 13.28 8.33
CA PHE A 350 -4.47 13.17 9.73
C PHE A 350 -5.89 13.69 9.93
N TYR A 351 -6.15 14.91 9.47
CA TYR A 351 -7.48 15.52 9.45
C TYR A 351 -8.13 15.41 8.07
N THR A 352 -9.46 15.49 8.02
CA THR A 352 -10.25 15.50 6.77
C THR A 352 -9.75 16.55 5.78
N GLU A 353 -9.41 17.76 6.23
CA GLU A 353 -8.86 18.79 5.34
C GLU A 353 -7.54 18.36 4.70
N MET A 354 -6.66 17.70 5.47
CA MET A 354 -5.38 17.19 4.98
C MET A 354 -5.59 16.03 4.00
N GLN A 355 -6.55 15.14 4.28
CA GLN A 355 -6.96 14.09 3.34
C GLN A 355 -7.45 14.69 2.02
N ARG A 356 -8.35 15.69 2.06
CA ARG A 356 -8.80 16.42 0.86
C ARG A 356 -7.62 17.01 0.08
N LEU A 357 -6.63 17.55 0.80
CA LEU A 357 -5.43 18.13 0.21
C LEU A 357 -4.37 17.12 -0.21
N LYS A 358 -4.42 15.84 0.20
CA LYS A 358 -3.42 14.81 -0.19
C LYS A 358 -4.03 13.75 -1.10
N THR A 359 -5.04 13.01 -0.63
CA THR A 359 -5.69 11.89 -1.33
C THR A 359 -7.03 12.26 -1.96
N GLY A 360 -7.54 13.48 -1.73
CA GLY A 360 -8.76 14.00 -2.35
C GLY A 360 -8.78 13.89 -3.88
N PRO A 361 -7.69 14.22 -4.60
CA PRO A 361 -7.63 14.03 -6.06
C PRO A 361 -7.81 12.57 -6.50
N LEU A 362 -7.16 11.62 -5.82
CA LEU A 362 -7.35 10.18 -6.09
C LEU A 362 -8.81 9.78 -5.84
N LEU A 363 -9.40 10.20 -4.72
CA LEU A 363 -10.82 9.92 -4.44
C LEU A 363 -11.75 10.53 -5.50
N ARG A 364 -11.46 11.76 -5.95
CA ARG A 364 -12.20 12.41 -7.02
C ARG A 364 -12.13 11.59 -8.30
N ASP A 365 -10.95 11.12 -8.69
CA ASP A 365 -10.76 10.29 -9.89
C ASP A 365 -11.57 9.00 -9.82
N LEU A 366 -11.51 8.29 -8.69
CA LEU A 366 -12.33 7.09 -8.44
C LEU A 366 -13.84 7.36 -8.60
N VAL A 367 -14.31 8.46 -8.00
CA VAL A 367 -15.73 8.87 -8.08
C VAL A 367 -16.12 9.30 -9.49
N MET A 368 -15.25 10.02 -10.21
CA MET A 368 -15.52 10.43 -11.58
C MET A 368 -15.69 9.24 -12.53
N HIS A 369 -14.91 8.17 -12.36
CA HIS A 369 -15.12 6.97 -13.17
C HIS A 369 -16.49 6.33 -12.92
N ILE A 370 -16.94 6.31 -11.66
CA ILE A 370 -18.30 5.84 -11.33
C ILE A 370 -19.33 6.73 -12.01
N GLN A 371 -19.21 8.05 -11.86
CA GLN A 371 -20.15 9.00 -12.46
C GLN A 371 -20.19 8.87 -13.99
N SER A 372 -19.04 8.72 -14.64
CA SER A 372 -18.93 8.51 -16.09
C SER A 372 -19.58 7.20 -16.51
N TYR A 373 -19.37 6.12 -15.75
CA TYR A 373 -20.01 4.82 -15.99
C TYR A 373 -21.53 4.91 -15.85
N LEU A 374 -22.03 5.60 -14.82
CA LEU A 374 -23.46 5.80 -14.60
C LEU A 374 -24.09 6.69 -15.69
N ALA A 375 -23.35 7.64 -16.23
CA ALA A 375 -23.77 8.48 -17.35
C ALA A 375 -23.72 7.75 -18.71
N GLY A 376 -23.16 6.54 -18.78
CA GLY A 376 -22.95 5.82 -20.05
C GLY A 376 -21.79 6.35 -20.90
N ASN A 377 -20.97 7.25 -20.35
CA ASN A 377 -19.79 7.82 -21.03
C ASN A 377 -18.55 6.92 -20.90
N GLU A 378 -18.64 5.85 -20.12
CA GLU A 378 -17.55 4.93 -19.83
C GLU A 378 -18.10 3.51 -19.71
N SER A 379 -17.33 2.53 -20.20
CA SER A 379 -17.74 1.11 -20.24
C SER A 379 -16.75 0.18 -19.58
N ARG A 380 -15.59 0.67 -19.12
CA ARG A 380 -14.58 -0.13 -18.45
C ARG A 380 -15.09 -0.75 -17.15
N PHE A 381 -14.72 -2.02 -16.95
CA PHE A 381 -15.10 -2.82 -15.80
C PHE A 381 -14.06 -2.74 -14.68
N LEU A 382 -12.78 -2.61 -15.01
CA LEU A 382 -11.70 -2.70 -14.02
C LEU A 382 -10.75 -1.50 -14.09
N TYR A 383 -10.60 -0.82 -12.96
CA TYR A 383 -9.60 0.23 -12.78
C TYR A 383 -8.57 -0.22 -11.76
N LEU A 384 -7.30 -0.15 -12.14
CA LEU A 384 -6.17 -0.53 -11.30
C LEU A 384 -5.29 0.70 -11.03
N TYR A 385 -5.09 1.03 -9.76
CA TYR A 385 -4.26 2.13 -9.31
C TYR A 385 -3.08 1.59 -8.50
N SER A 386 -1.85 1.75 -9.02
CA SER A 386 -0.64 1.37 -8.30
C SER A 386 0.01 2.57 -7.64
N GLY A 387 -0.22 2.69 -6.34
CA GLY A 387 0.27 3.79 -5.51
C GLY A 387 1.20 3.32 -4.39
N HIS A 388 1.12 4.04 -3.28
CA HIS A 388 1.96 3.85 -2.11
C HIS A 388 1.12 3.70 -0.83
N ASP A 389 1.81 3.40 0.27
CA ASP A 389 1.16 3.24 1.57
C ASP A 389 0.39 4.49 2.01
N VAL A 390 0.92 5.69 1.71
CA VAL A 390 0.26 6.97 2.06
C VAL A 390 -1.06 7.18 1.31
N ASP A 391 -1.15 6.66 0.08
CA ASP A 391 -2.35 6.79 -0.75
C ASP A 391 -3.47 5.92 -0.16
N LEU A 392 -3.11 4.70 0.25
CA LEU A 392 -4.03 3.78 0.92
C LEU A 392 -4.46 4.27 2.31
N THR A 393 -3.57 4.90 3.06
CA THR A 393 -3.97 5.48 4.35
C THR A 393 -4.91 6.66 4.18
N GLY A 394 -4.67 7.52 3.19
CA GLY A 394 -5.49 8.72 3.02
C GLY A 394 -6.88 8.47 2.44
N ILE A 395 -7.09 7.38 1.70
CA ILE A 395 -8.43 6.98 1.27
C ILE A 395 -9.20 6.19 2.34
N HIS A 396 -8.56 5.86 3.47
CA HIS A 396 -9.22 5.11 4.54
C HIS A 396 -10.16 5.98 5.39
N PRO A 397 -11.45 5.63 5.51
CA PRO A 397 -12.46 6.46 6.20
C PRO A 397 -12.29 6.55 7.73
N ARG A 398 -11.19 6.01 8.31
CA ARG A 398 -10.97 5.92 9.77
C ARG A 398 -9.52 6.19 10.18
N THR A 399 -8.81 7.06 9.46
CA THR A 399 -7.43 7.45 9.80
C THR A 399 -7.31 7.94 11.25
N GLU A 400 -8.29 8.68 11.77
CA GLU A 400 -8.28 9.19 13.15
C GLU A 400 -8.33 8.09 14.24
N LYS A 401 -9.07 6.99 13.99
CA LYS A 401 -9.41 5.98 15.02
C LYS A 401 -8.44 4.78 15.09
N ARG A 402 -7.53 4.61 14.12
CA ARG A 402 -6.71 3.38 14.01
C ARG A 402 -5.33 3.45 14.65
N PHE A 403 -4.87 4.64 15.05
CA PHE A 403 -3.59 4.76 15.76
C PHE A 403 -3.82 4.59 17.26
N PRO A 404 -3.10 3.67 17.92
CA PRO A 404 -3.34 3.31 19.31
C PRO A 404 -3.32 4.57 20.19
N THR A 405 -4.40 4.76 20.95
CA THR A 405 -4.33 5.58 22.16
C THR A 405 -3.37 4.90 23.14
N PRO A 406 -2.54 5.66 23.87
CA PRO A 406 -1.51 5.10 24.76
C PRO A 406 -2.04 4.06 25.77
N SER A 407 -3.32 4.16 26.14
CA SER A 407 -3.99 3.27 27.10
C SER A 407 -4.34 1.88 26.56
N ARG A 408 -4.40 1.65 25.24
CA ARG A 408 -4.87 0.36 24.70
C ARG A 408 -3.79 -0.70 24.45
N GLN A 409 -2.51 -0.38 24.63
CA GLN A 409 -1.41 -1.36 24.45
C GLN A 409 -0.98 -2.08 25.74
N LEU A 410 -1.52 -1.70 26.91
CA LEU A 410 -1.23 -2.37 28.18
C LEU A 410 -2.25 -3.46 28.57
N GLU A 411 -3.42 -3.55 27.93
CA GLU A 411 -4.48 -4.50 28.31
C GLU A 411 -4.46 -5.85 27.57
N GLN A 412 -3.64 -6.04 26.52
CA GLN A 412 -3.59 -7.31 25.78
C GLN A 412 -2.42 -8.24 26.18
N ARG A 413 -1.84 -8.05 27.37
CA ARG A 413 -0.77 -8.95 27.88
C ARG A 413 -1.08 -9.70 29.17
N ASN A 414 -2.25 -9.53 29.77
CA ASN A 414 -2.65 -10.33 30.94
C ASN A 414 -3.97 -11.06 30.65
N THR A 415 -3.91 -12.20 29.98
CA THR A 415 -4.88 -13.30 30.12
C THR A 415 -4.21 -14.59 29.63
N HIS A 416 -3.19 -15.01 30.37
CA HIS A 416 -3.02 -16.43 30.66
C HIS A 416 -3.61 -16.66 32.06
N ASP A 417 -4.23 -17.82 32.26
CA ASP A 417 -4.88 -18.34 33.47
C ASP A 417 -6.37 -17.96 33.66
N LEU A 418 -7.25 -18.64 32.92
CA LEU A 418 -8.16 -19.69 33.41
C LEU A 418 -8.98 -20.31 32.27
#